data_AF-K1PGH5-F1
#
_entry.id   AF-K1PGH5-F1
#
_cell.length_a   1.000
_cell.length_b   1.000
_cell.length_c   1.000
_cell.angle_alpha   90.00
_cell.angle_beta   90.00
_cell.angle_gamma   90.00
#
_symmetry.space_group_name_H-M   'P 1'
#
loop_
_entity.id
_entity.type
_entity.pdbx_description
1 polymer ?
#
loop_
_entity_poly.entity_id
_entity_poly.type
_entity_poly.pdbx_seq_one_letter_code
_entity_poly.pdbx_strand_id
1 'polypeptide(L)'
;RGVPVPFACKYRKERFLSIAEEISKRNFDIVILQEVWAESDYKLLQQHILKTMPYCHYFQSGTIGSGVCVFSKLAIEDSFYHLFPLNGYFHKVQHGDWFGGKGLGMCRVSIQGISINIYCTHLHAEYDMESDEYIAHRVAQAFDMSQFIKYTSGSCDLAIVGGDFNLRPTDLGYKMIVTNGNLHDCWLAKVS
;
A
#
# COMPACT_ATOMS: atom_id res chain seq x y z
N ARG A 1 -5.00 -13.37 -9.21
CA ARG A 1 -6.44 -13.17 -8.90
C ARG A 1 -6.53 -12.36 -7.61
N GLY A 2 -6.60 -11.03 -7.70
CA GLY A 2 -6.42 -10.08 -6.59
C GLY A 2 -7.69 -9.70 -5.80
N VAL A 3 -8.77 -10.49 -5.93
CA VAL A 3 -9.99 -10.29 -5.15
C VAL A 3 -10.24 -11.58 -4.35
N PRO A 4 -10.38 -11.52 -3.02
CA PRO A 4 -10.68 -12.70 -2.25
C PRO A 4 -12.14 -13.04 -2.48
N VAL A 5 -12.38 -14.13 -3.21
CA VAL A 5 -13.60 -14.90 -2.97
C VAL A 5 -13.42 -15.49 -1.56
N PRO A 6 -14.25 -15.15 -0.56
CA PRO A 6 -14.04 -15.53 0.85
C PRO A 6 -13.83 -17.04 1.07
N PHE A 7 -14.28 -17.85 0.12
CA PHE A 7 -14.25 -19.31 0.14
C PHE A 7 -13.13 -19.94 -0.71
N ALA A 8 -12.32 -19.17 -1.43
CA ALA A 8 -11.35 -19.72 -2.39
C ALA A 8 -9.91 -19.85 -1.87
N CYS A 9 -9.58 -19.31 -0.69
CA CYS A 9 -8.21 -19.31 -0.18
C CYS A 9 -8.03 -20.28 0.99
N LYS A 10 -7.50 -21.46 0.69
CA LYS A 10 -7.15 -22.48 1.70
C LYS A 10 -6.17 -21.87 2.71
N TYR A 11 -6.40 -22.10 3.99
CA TYR A 11 -5.56 -21.66 5.11
C TYR A 11 -5.39 -20.14 5.29
N ARG A 12 -6.38 -19.33 4.86
CA ARG A 12 -6.34 -17.86 4.99
C ARG A 12 -6.02 -17.40 6.42
N LYS A 13 -6.72 -17.94 7.42
CA LYS A 13 -6.58 -17.54 8.83
C LYS A 13 -5.18 -17.88 9.36
N GLU A 14 -4.69 -19.07 9.03
CA GLU A 14 -3.38 -19.58 9.43
C GLU A 14 -2.24 -18.74 8.84
N ARG A 15 -2.38 -18.28 7.59
CA ARG A 15 -1.41 -17.36 6.97
C ARG A 15 -1.39 -16.01 7.68
N PHE A 16 -2.55 -15.42 7.98
CA PHE A 16 -2.62 -14.15 8.71
C PHE A 16 -2.07 -14.27 10.13
N LEU A 17 -2.32 -15.38 10.83
CA LEU A 17 -1.71 -15.65 12.14
C LEU A 17 -0.19 -15.74 12.06
N SER A 18 0.34 -16.46 11.06
CA SER A 18 1.79 -16.61 10.86
C SER A 18 2.45 -15.27 10.55
N ILE A 19 1.81 -14.43 9.71
CA ILE A 19 2.26 -13.07 9.41
C ILE A 19 2.28 -12.22 10.69
N ALA A 20 1.20 -12.26 11.49
CA ALA A 20 1.14 -11.51 12.73
C ALA A 20 2.24 -11.94 13.71
N GLU A 21 2.48 -13.25 13.83
CA GLU A 21 3.51 -13.80 14.71
C GLU A 21 4.92 -13.38 14.28
N GLU A 22 5.22 -13.40 12.97
CA GLU A 22 6.50 -12.91 12.46
C GLU A 22 6.67 -11.41 12.71
N ILE A 23 5.64 -10.59 12.47
CA ILE A 23 5.71 -9.16 12.77
C ILE A 23 5.97 -8.93 14.26
N SER A 24 5.28 -9.65 15.15
CA SER A 24 5.45 -9.51 16.60
C SER A 24 6.80 -10.00 17.14
N LYS A 25 7.47 -10.92 16.44
CA LYS A 25 8.81 -11.41 16.84
C LYS A 25 9.95 -10.50 16.37
N ARG A 26 9.73 -9.70 15.32
CA ARG A 26 10.75 -8.86 14.69
C ARG A 26 10.69 -7.44 15.25
N ASN A 27 11.80 -6.72 15.15
CA ASN A 27 11.92 -5.34 15.64
C ASN A 27 11.62 -4.32 14.53
N PHE A 28 10.47 -4.42 13.85
CA PHE A 28 10.05 -3.43 12.84
C PHE A 28 9.48 -2.17 13.49
N ASP A 29 9.75 -0.99 12.94
CA ASP A 29 9.16 0.27 13.43
C ASP A 29 7.87 0.61 12.70
N ILE A 30 7.81 0.32 11.40
CA ILE A 30 6.66 0.50 10.52
C ILE A 30 6.47 -0.78 9.69
N VAL A 31 5.23 -1.23 9.53
CA VAL A 31 4.84 -2.32 8.64
C VAL A 31 3.69 -1.86 7.77
N ILE A 32 3.81 -2.07 6.46
CA ILE A 32 2.78 -1.75 5.48
C ILE A 32 2.30 -3.07 4.86
N LEU A 33 1.00 -3.35 4.91
CA LEU A 33 0.41 -4.54 4.29
C LEU A 33 -0.58 -4.14 3.21
N GLN A 34 -0.66 -4.99 2.18
CA GLN A 34 -1.65 -4.92 1.10
C GLN A 34 -2.49 -6.21 1.12
N GLU A 35 -3.61 -6.20 0.40
CA GLU A 35 -4.57 -7.32 0.31
C GLU A 35 -5.18 -7.77 1.65
N VAL A 36 -5.26 -6.89 2.65
CA VAL A 36 -5.99 -7.13 3.90
C VAL A 36 -7.47 -6.77 3.70
N TRP A 37 -8.19 -7.59 2.97
CA TRP A 37 -9.55 -7.24 2.53
C TRP A 37 -10.65 -7.46 3.56
N ALA A 38 -10.53 -8.47 4.43
CA ALA A 38 -11.55 -8.67 5.46
C ALA A 38 -11.20 -7.93 6.75
N GLU A 39 -12.21 -7.27 7.31
CA GLU A 39 -12.13 -6.66 8.64
C GLU A 39 -11.71 -7.67 9.72
N SER A 40 -12.13 -8.94 9.60
CA SER A 40 -11.74 -10.00 10.52
C SER A 40 -10.23 -10.27 10.51
N ASP A 41 -9.60 -10.20 9.34
CA ASP A 41 -8.14 -10.41 9.21
C ASP A 41 -7.37 -9.22 9.75
N TYR A 42 -7.84 -8.00 9.45
CA TYR A 42 -7.26 -6.78 10.02
C TYR A 42 -7.32 -6.77 11.54
N LYS A 43 -8.48 -7.11 12.13
CA LYS A 43 -8.65 -7.24 13.58
C LYS A 43 -7.76 -8.33 14.16
N LEU A 44 -7.61 -9.46 13.48
CA LEU A 44 -6.70 -10.54 13.90
C LEU A 44 -5.25 -10.06 13.95
N LEU A 45 -4.77 -9.42 12.87
CA LEU A 45 -3.43 -8.82 12.81
C LEU A 45 -3.25 -7.81 13.96
N GLN A 46 -4.16 -6.85 14.08
CA GLN A 46 -4.12 -5.81 15.10
C GLN A 46 -4.02 -6.40 16.52
N GLN A 47 -4.85 -7.39 16.87
CA GLN A 47 -4.85 -7.99 18.21
C GLN A 47 -3.51 -8.66 18.56
N HIS A 48 -2.86 -9.32 17.59
CA HIS A 48 -1.62 -10.05 17.82
C HIS A 48 -0.38 -9.13 17.82
N ILE A 49 -0.45 -8.01 17.10
CA ILE A 49 0.66 -7.07 16.92
C ILE A 49 0.59 -5.90 17.92
N LEU A 50 -0.57 -5.63 18.54
CA LEU A 50 -0.82 -4.48 19.42
C LEU A 50 0.27 -4.23 20.49
N LYS A 51 0.83 -5.30 21.06
CA LYS A 51 1.87 -5.20 22.10
C LYS A 51 3.20 -4.65 21.58
N THR A 52 3.52 -4.93 20.32
CA THR A 52 4.79 -4.49 19.70
C THR A 52 4.60 -3.24 18.86
N MET A 53 3.45 -3.09 18.19
CA MET A 53 3.12 -1.93 17.35
C MET A 53 1.69 -1.45 17.70
N PRO A 54 1.53 -0.55 18.68
CA PRO A 54 0.22 -0.19 19.21
C PRO A 54 -0.61 0.70 18.27
N TYR A 55 0.01 1.38 17.31
CA TYR A 55 -0.67 2.29 16.40
C TYR A 55 -0.96 1.60 15.08
N CYS A 56 -2.24 1.49 14.73
CA CYS A 56 -2.69 0.78 13.54
C CYS A 56 -3.65 1.66 12.76
N HIS A 57 -3.51 1.70 11.44
CA HIS A 57 -4.42 2.42 10.56
C HIS A 57 -4.80 1.56 9.35
N TYR A 58 -6.10 1.44 9.11
CA TYR A 58 -6.64 0.81 7.90
C TYR A 58 -7.27 1.89 7.02
N PHE A 59 -6.86 1.97 5.77
CA PHE A 59 -7.41 2.95 4.85
C PHE A 59 -8.72 2.44 4.27
N GLN A 60 -9.85 3.02 4.68
CA GLN A 60 -11.16 2.61 4.16
C GLN A 60 -11.41 3.25 2.79
N SER A 61 -11.84 2.45 1.80
CA SER A 61 -12.18 2.94 0.46
C SER A 61 -13.07 1.96 -0.30
N GLY A 62 -13.76 2.48 -1.32
CA GLY A 62 -14.61 1.66 -2.18
C GLY A 62 -15.70 0.91 -1.41
N THR A 63 -16.18 -0.19 -1.98
CA THR A 63 -17.21 -1.02 -1.35
C THR A 63 -16.64 -2.21 -0.57
N ILE A 64 -15.40 -2.59 -0.83
CA ILE A 64 -14.74 -3.76 -0.23
C ILE A 64 -13.52 -3.42 0.65
N GLY A 65 -13.25 -2.12 0.88
CA GLY A 65 -12.04 -1.64 1.54
C GLY A 65 -10.86 -1.51 0.57
N SER A 66 -9.81 -0.77 0.98
CA SER A 66 -8.60 -0.60 0.15
C SER A 66 -7.71 -1.85 0.13
N GLY A 67 -7.83 -2.70 1.15
CA GLY A 67 -6.88 -3.77 1.42
C GLY A 67 -5.52 -3.28 1.95
N VAL A 68 -5.35 -1.98 2.20
CA VAL A 68 -4.09 -1.36 2.62
C VAL A 68 -4.17 -0.95 4.09
N CYS A 69 -3.15 -1.30 4.87
CA CYS A 69 -3.02 -0.87 6.25
C CYS A 69 -1.57 -0.66 6.69
N VAL A 70 -1.41 0.13 7.74
CA VAL A 70 -0.13 0.46 8.37
C VAL A 70 -0.19 0.08 9.85
N PHE A 71 0.86 -0.58 10.32
CA PHE A 71 1.14 -0.81 11.74
C PHE A 71 2.40 -0.06 12.11
N SER A 72 2.41 0.59 13.27
CA SER A 72 3.47 1.50 13.67
C SER A 72 3.75 1.40 15.17
N LYS A 73 5.03 1.44 15.54
CA LYS A 73 5.47 1.71 16.91
C LYS A 73 5.29 3.17 17.31
N LEU A 74 5.41 4.07 16.35
CA LEU A 74 5.29 5.50 16.51
C LEU A 74 3.83 5.93 16.40
N ALA A 75 3.44 6.94 17.19
CA ALA A 75 2.09 7.48 17.11
C ALA A 75 1.82 8.04 15.69
N ILE A 76 0.69 7.63 15.11
CA ILE A 76 0.21 8.20 13.85
C ILE A 76 -0.47 9.53 14.18
N GLU A 77 0.15 10.62 13.76
CA GLU A 77 -0.29 11.99 14.02
C GLU A 77 -1.40 12.43 13.06
N ASP A 78 -1.30 11.98 11.81
CA ASP A 78 -2.28 12.27 10.76
C ASP A 78 -2.36 11.10 9.77
N SER A 79 -3.49 10.98 9.09
CA SER A 79 -3.73 9.98 8.06
C SER A 79 -4.62 10.54 6.95
N PHE A 80 -4.24 10.27 5.70
CA PHE A 80 -4.98 10.68 4.51
C PHE A 80 -5.07 9.53 3.51
N TYR A 81 -6.14 9.46 2.73
CA TYR A 81 -6.27 8.49 1.64
C TYR A 81 -6.64 9.19 0.32
N HIS A 82 -5.73 9.15 -0.64
CA HIS A 82 -5.91 9.72 -1.97
C HIS A 82 -6.44 8.66 -2.94
N LEU A 83 -7.67 8.80 -3.41
CA LEU A 83 -8.24 7.88 -4.39
C LEU A 83 -7.68 8.15 -5.78
N PHE A 84 -7.26 7.09 -6.47
CA PHE A 84 -6.83 7.26 -7.86
C PHE A 84 -8.03 7.54 -8.77
N PRO A 85 -7.86 8.41 -9.79
CA PRO A 85 -8.93 8.78 -10.70
C PRO A 85 -9.35 7.65 -11.63
N LEU A 86 -8.48 6.65 -11.85
CA LEU A 86 -8.69 5.56 -12.78
C LEU A 86 -8.38 4.20 -12.12
N ASN A 87 -9.42 3.42 -11.85
CA ASN A 87 -9.35 2.16 -11.08
C ASN A 87 -9.88 0.92 -11.82
N GLY A 88 -9.87 0.93 -13.15
CA GLY A 88 -10.27 -0.20 -14.00
C GLY A 88 -11.57 0.06 -14.74
N TYR A 89 -12.19 -1.00 -15.24
CA TYR A 89 -13.45 -0.92 -15.97
C TYR A 89 -14.60 -1.51 -15.15
N PHE A 90 -15.65 -0.70 -14.92
CA PHE A 90 -16.81 -1.08 -14.10
C PHE A 90 -17.53 -2.37 -14.56
N HIS A 91 -17.50 -2.66 -15.86
CA HIS A 91 -18.18 -3.82 -16.45
C HIS A 91 -17.36 -5.14 -16.35
N LYS A 92 -16.08 -5.07 -15.96
CA LYS A 92 -15.22 -6.24 -15.78
C LYS A 92 -15.18 -6.65 -14.30
N VAL A 93 -16.32 -7.12 -13.80
CA VAL A 93 -16.53 -7.52 -12.38
C VAL A 93 -15.50 -8.56 -11.91
N GLN A 94 -14.97 -9.38 -12.83
CA GLN A 94 -13.94 -10.39 -12.54
C GLN A 94 -12.55 -9.80 -12.22
N HIS A 95 -12.30 -8.53 -12.59
CA HIS A 95 -11.09 -7.76 -12.27
C HIS A 95 -11.45 -6.73 -11.20
N GLY A 96 -11.62 -7.19 -9.96
CA GLY A 96 -12.25 -6.41 -8.89
C GLY A 96 -11.42 -5.24 -8.32
N ASP A 97 -10.35 -4.83 -8.99
CA ASP A 97 -9.68 -3.55 -8.79
C ASP A 97 -10.66 -2.36 -8.87
N TRP A 98 -11.72 -2.48 -9.67
CA TRP A 98 -12.78 -1.46 -9.73
C TRP A 98 -13.51 -1.27 -8.38
N PHE A 99 -13.74 -2.35 -7.64
CA PHE A 99 -14.51 -2.28 -6.38
C PHE A 99 -13.67 -1.86 -5.17
N GLY A 100 -12.34 -2.05 -5.23
CA GLY A 100 -11.41 -1.79 -4.13
C GLY A 100 -11.14 -0.32 -3.82
N GLY A 101 -11.54 0.62 -4.69
CA GLY A 101 -11.23 2.03 -4.49
C GLY A 101 -9.72 2.26 -4.29
N LYS A 102 -8.91 1.77 -5.25
CA LYS A 102 -7.44 1.86 -5.15
C LYS A 102 -6.99 3.31 -5.03
N GLY A 103 -5.91 3.49 -4.27
CA GLY A 103 -5.42 4.80 -3.89
C GLY A 103 -4.06 4.74 -3.20
N LEU A 104 -3.66 5.89 -2.70
CA LEU A 104 -2.44 6.11 -1.94
C LEU A 104 -2.82 6.55 -0.52
N GLY A 105 -2.58 5.68 0.44
CA GLY A 105 -2.64 6.04 1.86
C GLY A 105 -1.39 6.78 2.28
N MET A 106 -1.55 7.76 3.16
CA MET A 106 -0.47 8.49 3.81
C MET A 106 -0.71 8.47 5.31
N CYS A 107 0.31 8.13 6.09
CA CYS A 107 0.36 8.36 7.53
C CYS A 107 1.52 9.30 7.84
N ARG A 108 1.33 10.22 8.79
CA ARG A 108 2.41 11.03 9.34
C ARG A 108 2.77 10.51 10.73
N VAL A 109 4.05 10.34 10.99
CA VAL A 109 4.61 10.00 12.30
C VAL A 109 5.80 10.90 12.61
N SER A 110 6.20 10.96 13.87
CA SER A 110 7.39 11.70 14.30
C SER A 110 8.28 10.87 15.21
N ILE A 111 9.59 11.02 15.06
CA ILE A 111 10.59 10.44 15.95
C ILE A 111 11.68 11.47 16.24
N GLN A 112 11.86 11.81 17.52
CA GLN A 112 12.89 12.77 17.97
C GLN A 112 12.87 14.11 17.22
N GLY A 113 11.67 14.59 16.84
CA GLY A 113 11.50 15.85 16.10
C GLY A 113 11.64 15.72 14.58
N ILE A 114 11.99 14.54 14.06
CA ILE A 114 12.01 14.24 12.63
C ILE A 114 10.61 13.79 12.21
N SER A 115 9.99 14.54 11.33
CA SER A 115 8.69 14.22 10.76
C SER A 115 8.82 13.31 9.54
N ILE A 116 8.02 12.24 9.52
CA ILE A 116 8.09 11.19 8.50
C ILE A 116 6.71 11.00 7.88
N ASN A 117 6.62 11.17 6.56
CA ASN A 117 5.44 10.78 5.80
C ASN A 117 5.65 9.36 5.25
N ILE A 118 4.72 8.47 5.57
CA ILE A 118 4.69 7.08 5.11
C ILE A 118 3.56 6.96 4.09
N TYR A 119 3.93 6.73 2.83
CA TYR A 119 3.01 6.51 1.73
C TYR A 119 2.88 5.02 1.44
N CYS A 120 1.64 4.54 1.31
CA CYS A 120 1.31 3.14 1.11
C CYS A 120 0.29 2.96 -0.01
N THR A 121 0.52 2.02 -0.92
CA THR A 121 -0.41 1.80 -2.03
C THR A 121 -0.46 0.33 -2.47
N HIS A 122 -1.47 0.03 -3.26
CA HIS A 122 -1.61 -1.21 -4.01
C HIS A 122 -2.14 -0.82 -5.40
N LEU A 123 -1.25 -0.63 -6.38
CA LEU A 123 -1.63 -0.22 -7.73
C LEU A 123 -2.42 -1.32 -8.43
N HIS A 124 -3.12 -0.98 -9.52
CA HIS A 124 -3.93 -1.92 -10.30
C HIS A 124 -3.13 -3.17 -10.62
N ALA A 125 -3.73 -4.36 -10.51
CA ALA A 125 -2.99 -5.60 -10.79
C ALA A 125 -2.64 -5.74 -12.29
N GLU A 126 -1.50 -6.37 -12.57
CA GLU A 126 -1.18 -6.93 -13.88
C GLU A 126 -1.80 -8.32 -13.98
N TYR A 127 -2.86 -8.46 -14.77
CA TYR A 127 -3.60 -9.73 -14.88
C TYR A 127 -3.03 -10.66 -15.96
N ASP A 128 -2.37 -10.09 -16.97
CA ASP A 128 -1.78 -10.78 -18.10
C ASP A 128 -0.53 -10.01 -18.55
N MET A 129 0.62 -10.67 -18.57
CA MET A 129 1.91 -10.06 -18.92
C MET A 129 2.11 -9.96 -20.44
N GLU A 130 1.47 -10.85 -21.22
CA GLU A 130 1.58 -10.87 -22.68
C GLU A 130 0.56 -9.94 -23.34
N SER A 131 -0.56 -9.68 -22.67
CA SER A 131 -1.64 -8.80 -23.15
C SER A 131 -2.20 -7.91 -22.04
N ASP A 132 -1.38 -6.99 -21.54
CA ASP A 132 -1.75 -6.11 -20.44
C ASP A 132 -2.63 -4.91 -20.86
N GLU A 133 -3.94 -5.11 -20.79
CA GLU A 133 -4.93 -4.04 -20.98
C GLU A 133 -4.86 -2.94 -19.90
N TYR A 134 -4.22 -3.22 -18.76
CA TYR A 134 -4.20 -2.34 -17.59
C TYR A 134 -2.93 -1.49 -17.48
N ILE A 135 -2.02 -1.55 -18.46
CA ILE A 135 -0.81 -0.71 -18.49
C ILE A 135 -1.16 0.77 -18.35
N ALA A 136 -2.17 1.25 -19.08
CA ALA A 136 -2.60 2.65 -19.04
C ALA A 136 -3.17 3.04 -17.66
N HIS A 137 -3.85 2.10 -16.98
CA HIS A 137 -4.35 2.30 -15.63
C HIS A 137 -3.19 2.44 -14.65
N ARG A 138 -2.22 1.51 -14.67
CA ARG A 138 -1.05 1.56 -13.79
C ARG A 138 -0.19 2.80 -14.05
N VAL A 139 -0.02 3.22 -15.31
CA VAL A 139 0.71 4.45 -15.64
C VAL A 139 -0.03 5.70 -15.14
N ALA A 140 -1.36 5.77 -15.29
CA ALA A 140 -2.14 6.89 -14.77
C ALA A 140 -2.07 6.98 -13.24
N GLN A 141 -2.20 5.85 -12.54
CA GLN A 141 -2.07 5.77 -11.08
C GLN A 141 -0.65 6.14 -10.62
N ALA A 142 0.38 5.65 -11.32
CA ALA A 142 1.78 5.99 -11.07
C ALA A 142 2.05 7.50 -11.23
N PHE A 143 1.49 8.13 -12.28
CA PHE A 143 1.59 9.58 -12.47
C PHE A 143 0.91 10.32 -11.32
N ASP A 144 -0.33 9.99 -11.03
CA ASP A 144 -1.15 10.65 -10.02
C ASP A 144 -0.52 10.54 -8.62
N MET A 145 -0.10 9.33 -8.21
CA MET A 145 0.59 9.13 -6.92
C MET A 145 1.90 9.92 -6.85
N SER A 146 2.66 10.00 -7.95
CA SER A 146 3.94 10.71 -7.97
C SER A 146 3.76 12.22 -7.85
N GLN A 147 2.70 12.79 -8.44
CA GLN A 147 2.33 14.19 -8.23
C GLN A 147 1.94 14.42 -6.77
N PHE A 148 1.08 13.56 -6.21
CA PHE A 148 0.64 13.68 -4.83
C PHE A 148 1.83 13.64 -3.85
N ILE A 149 2.75 12.68 -4.02
CA ILE A 149 3.96 12.56 -3.21
C ILE A 149 4.83 13.81 -3.35
N LYS A 150 5.06 14.29 -4.58
CA LYS A 150 5.86 15.50 -4.84
C LYS A 150 5.31 16.72 -4.09
N TYR A 151 4.00 16.93 -4.08
CA TYR A 151 3.39 18.10 -3.43
C TYR A 151 3.28 17.98 -1.91
N THR A 152 3.18 16.75 -1.37
CA THR A 152 2.95 16.55 0.06
C THR A 152 4.25 16.27 0.84
N SER A 153 5.28 15.72 0.20
CA SER A 153 6.55 15.37 0.85
C SER A 153 7.37 16.58 1.32
N GLY A 154 7.16 17.77 0.74
CA GLY A 154 7.79 19.01 1.21
C GLY A 154 7.39 19.45 2.62
N SER A 155 6.40 18.80 3.23
CA SER A 155 5.95 19.06 4.60
C SER A 155 6.60 18.17 5.67
N CYS A 156 7.50 17.26 5.27
CA CYS A 156 8.17 16.32 6.18
C CYS A 156 9.69 16.30 5.94
N ASP A 157 10.43 15.78 6.91
CA ASP A 157 11.89 15.60 6.81
C ASP A 157 12.26 14.33 6.04
N LEU A 158 11.40 13.30 6.08
CA LEU A 158 11.59 12.03 5.38
C LEU A 158 10.29 11.51 4.77
N ALA A 159 10.31 11.19 3.48
CA ALA A 159 9.23 10.50 2.80
C ALA A 159 9.61 9.04 2.53
N ILE A 160 8.80 8.10 3.00
CA ILE A 160 8.94 6.66 2.73
C ILE A 160 7.76 6.23 1.88
N VAL A 161 8.01 5.65 0.71
CA VAL A 161 6.97 5.16 -0.18
C VAL A 161 7.11 3.66 -0.33
N GLY A 162 6.06 2.90 -0.04
CA GLY A 162 6.06 1.45 -0.12
C GLY A 162 4.70 0.88 -0.51
N GLY A 163 4.68 -0.38 -0.92
CA GLY A 163 3.46 -1.07 -1.30
C GLY A 163 3.67 -2.02 -2.46
N ASP A 164 2.56 -2.58 -2.96
CA ASP A 164 2.58 -3.38 -4.17
C ASP A 164 2.29 -2.48 -5.37
N PHE A 165 3.33 -2.17 -6.14
CA PHE A 165 3.19 -1.33 -7.33
C PHE A 165 2.69 -2.09 -8.56
N ASN A 166 2.66 -3.43 -8.56
CA ASN A 166 2.35 -4.23 -9.75
C ASN A 166 3.12 -3.75 -11.02
N LEU A 167 4.35 -3.28 -10.80
CA LEU A 167 5.23 -2.70 -11.81
C LEU A 167 6.65 -3.24 -11.62
N ARG A 168 7.35 -3.47 -12.72
CA ARG A 168 8.77 -3.83 -12.73
C ARG A 168 9.62 -2.56 -12.76
N PRO A 169 10.88 -2.62 -12.30
CA PRO A 169 11.79 -1.47 -12.37
C PRO A 169 12.02 -0.90 -13.78
N THR A 170 11.81 -1.72 -14.83
CA THR A 170 11.94 -1.31 -16.23
C THR A 170 10.71 -0.57 -16.78
N ASP A 171 9.56 -0.71 -16.14
CA ASP A 171 8.28 -0.17 -16.62
C ASP A 171 8.22 1.35 -16.49
N LEU A 172 7.49 1.99 -17.41
CA LEU A 172 7.34 3.45 -17.44
C LEU A 172 6.75 4.01 -16.14
N GLY A 173 5.72 3.34 -15.59
CA GLY A 173 5.09 3.74 -14.33
C GLY A 173 6.08 3.81 -13.18
N TYR A 174 7.00 2.83 -13.07
CA TYR A 174 8.02 2.83 -12.02
C TYR A 174 8.99 4.01 -12.18
N LYS A 175 9.53 4.20 -13.38
CA LYS A 175 10.44 5.33 -13.69
C LYS A 175 9.77 6.67 -13.41
N MET A 176 8.47 6.78 -13.69
CA MET A 176 7.67 7.95 -13.42
C MET A 176 7.51 8.21 -11.92
N ILE A 177 7.20 7.19 -11.11
CA ILE A 177 7.14 7.31 -9.64
C ILE A 177 8.46 7.84 -9.09
N VAL A 178 9.57 7.22 -9.47
CA VAL A 178 10.91 7.59 -9.00
C VAL A 178 11.27 9.03 -9.42
N THR A 179 11.15 9.32 -10.72
CA THR A 179 11.61 10.60 -11.28
C THR A 179 10.72 11.77 -10.89
N ASN A 180 9.39 11.62 -11.04
CA ASN A 180 8.47 12.72 -10.78
C ASN A 180 8.18 12.90 -9.28
N GLY A 181 8.19 11.82 -8.50
CA GLY A 181 8.07 11.88 -7.05
C GLY A 181 9.34 12.35 -6.33
N ASN A 182 10.44 12.57 -7.06
CA ASN A 182 11.77 12.88 -6.52
C ASN A 182 12.21 11.87 -5.45
N LEU A 183 12.07 10.57 -5.77
CA LEU A 183 12.36 9.46 -4.86
C LEU A 183 13.65 8.76 -5.27
N HIS A 184 14.24 8.04 -4.31
CA HIS A 184 15.36 7.13 -4.56
C HIS A 184 14.93 5.69 -4.32
N ASP A 185 15.30 4.80 -5.25
CA ASP A 185 15.12 3.37 -5.08
C ASP A 185 16.08 2.86 -3.99
N CYS A 186 15.53 2.36 -2.88
CA CYS A 186 16.29 1.89 -1.72
C CYS A 186 17.19 0.68 -2.01
N TRP A 187 16.92 -0.11 -3.06
CA TRP A 187 17.80 -1.22 -3.46
C TRP A 187 18.99 -0.70 -4.27
N LEU A 188 18.73 0.19 -5.23
CA LEU A 188 19.77 0.75 -6.09
C LEU A 188 20.65 1.77 -5.36
N ALA A 189 20.09 2.54 -4.42
CA ALA A 189 20.81 3.54 -3.64
C ALA A 189 21.81 2.93 -2.63
N LYS A 190 21.74 1.62 -2.34
CA LYS A 190 22.72 0.94 -1.48
C LYS A 190 24.12 0.84 -2.10
N VAL A 191 24.26 1.18 -3.38
CA VAL A 191 25.51 1.02 -4.15
C VAL A 191 26.32 2.33 -4.24
N SER A 192 25.96 3.37 -3.48
CA SER A 192 26.73 4.62 -3.39
C SER A 192 27.38 4.81 -2.03
#